data_AF-A0A3S0KAX5-F1
#
_entry.id   AF-A0A3S0KAX5-F1
#
_cell.length_a   1.000
_cell.length_b   1.000
_cell.length_c   1.000
_cell.angle_alpha   90.00
_cell.angle_beta   90.00
_cell.angle_gamma   90.00
#
_symmetry.space_group_name_H-M   'P 1'
#
loop_
_entity.id
_entity.type
_entity.pdbx_description
1 polymer ?
#
loop_
_entity_poly.entity_id
_entity_poly.type
_entity_poly.pdbx_seq_one_letter_code
_entity_poly.pdbx_strand_id
1 'polypeptide(L)'
;MKLNEEKYEIIYRKTEEFKQKLGIPKEIKLVLYSDSDYPLDGNNPRGTTVELTQGILDLLGTENEHVLFFMLAHELIHVKYKDTSFKRATWVIMSECGNDKANALICLMEMRANVLASSLVGLSESEIRDGQAFLQRVNNTSEGKASFVKGYPDRQFIADYCVRFKDFTEVIVDEILMDFKKIMNVNTTDFSEKVKTIFFKKCYPK
;
A
#
# COMPACT_ATOMS: atom_id res chain seq x y z
N MET A 1 -0.71 11.27 18.41
CA MET A 1 -1.39 12.54 18.79
C MET A 1 -2.39 12.91 17.70
N LYS A 2 -3.61 13.42 17.98
CA LYS A 2 -4.53 13.85 16.89
C LYS A 2 -3.86 14.94 16.05
N LEU A 3 -3.96 14.85 14.73
CA LEU A 3 -3.40 15.85 13.83
C LEU A 3 -4.19 17.17 13.98
N ASN A 4 -3.49 18.30 14.11
CA ASN A 4 -4.14 19.61 14.24
C ASN A 4 -4.89 19.97 12.94
N GLU A 5 -6.22 20.14 13.03
CA GLU A 5 -7.08 20.38 11.87
C GLU A 5 -6.81 21.72 11.18
N GLU A 6 -6.59 22.79 11.95
CA GLU A 6 -6.33 24.13 11.40
C GLU A 6 -5.00 24.17 10.64
N LYS A 7 -3.94 23.56 11.19
CA LYS A 7 -2.62 23.51 10.56
C LYS A 7 -2.61 22.66 9.29
N TYR A 8 -3.39 21.58 9.24
CA TYR A 8 -3.35 20.58 8.19
C TYR A 8 -4.68 20.46 7.43
N GLU A 9 -5.39 21.57 7.25
CA GLU A 9 -6.73 21.63 6.61
C GLU A 9 -6.76 20.91 5.26
N ILE A 10 -5.72 21.12 4.44
CA ILE A 10 -5.61 20.50 3.10
C ILE A 10 -5.53 18.96 3.17
N ILE A 11 -4.87 18.40 4.20
CA ILE A 11 -4.77 16.96 4.40
C ILE A 11 -6.13 16.39 4.79
N TYR A 12 -6.86 17.07 5.68
CA TYR A 12 -8.23 16.68 6.05
C TYR A 12 -9.17 16.76 4.84
N ARG A 13 -9.11 17.84 4.06
CA ARG A 13 -9.93 17.99 2.83
C ARG A 13 -9.64 16.89 1.82
N LYS A 14 -8.38 16.57 1.56
CA LYS A 14 -7.98 15.47 0.66
C LYS A 14 -8.40 14.11 1.20
N THR A 15 -8.31 13.90 2.52
CA THR A 15 -8.81 12.68 3.17
C THR A 15 -10.30 12.48 2.90
N GLU A 16 -11.12 13.51 3.07
CA GLU A 16 -12.55 13.43 2.80
C GLU A 16 -12.86 13.23 1.31
N GLU A 17 -12.15 13.93 0.41
CA GLU A 17 -12.26 13.72 -1.04
C GLU A 17 -11.99 12.24 -1.42
N PHE A 18 -10.89 11.67 -0.92
CA PHE A 18 -10.52 10.29 -1.19
C PHE A 18 -11.51 9.30 -0.57
N LYS A 19 -11.96 9.51 0.68
CA LYS A 19 -13.00 8.68 1.30
C LYS A 19 -14.27 8.63 0.47
N GLN A 20 -14.74 9.78 -0.01
CA GLN A 20 -15.95 9.88 -0.82
C GLN A 20 -15.80 9.08 -2.12
N LYS A 21 -14.70 9.31 -2.86
CA LYS A 21 -14.38 8.53 -4.08
C LYS A 21 -14.27 7.02 -3.81
N LEU A 22 -13.77 6.65 -2.64
CA LEU A 22 -13.60 5.25 -2.24
C LEU A 22 -14.88 4.62 -1.68
N GLY A 23 -15.90 5.40 -1.34
CA GLY A 23 -17.12 4.95 -0.69
C GLY A 23 -16.91 4.52 0.76
N ILE A 24 -15.99 5.14 1.49
CA ILE A 24 -15.72 4.84 2.91
C ILE A 24 -16.70 5.65 3.77
N PRO A 25 -17.69 5.00 4.43
CA PRO A 25 -18.73 5.73 5.18
C PRO A 25 -18.28 6.14 6.58
N LYS A 26 -17.20 5.55 7.08
CA LYS A 26 -16.71 5.76 8.44
C LYS A 26 -15.83 7.01 8.52
N GLU A 27 -15.85 7.69 9.65
CA GLU A 27 -14.89 8.74 9.96
C GLU A 27 -13.45 8.18 9.95
N ILE A 28 -12.51 8.92 9.36
CA ILE A 28 -11.09 8.60 9.39
C ILE A 28 -10.40 9.51 10.39
N LYS A 29 -9.68 8.90 11.34
CA LYS A 29 -8.91 9.62 12.35
C LYS A 29 -7.48 9.77 11.88
N LEU A 30 -7.06 11.00 11.61
CA LEU A 30 -5.66 11.32 11.30
C LEU A 30 -4.89 11.56 12.59
N VAL A 31 -3.77 10.86 12.76
CA VAL A 31 -2.89 11.03 13.92
C VAL A 31 -1.44 11.17 13.48
N LEU A 32 -0.70 12.02 14.19
CA LEU A 32 0.75 12.04 14.11
C LEU A 32 1.32 10.87 14.92
N TYR A 33 2.14 10.06 14.25
CA TYR A 33 2.95 9.03 14.87
C TYR A 33 4.18 9.68 15.54
N SER A 34 4.36 9.42 16.84
CA SER A 34 5.28 10.20 17.69
C SER A 34 6.74 9.75 17.69
N ASP A 35 7.08 8.62 17.07
CA ASP A 35 8.49 8.20 16.93
C ASP A 35 9.08 8.76 15.63
N SER A 36 9.96 9.75 15.76
CA SER A 36 10.56 10.53 14.68
C SER A 36 11.63 9.80 13.87
N ASP A 37 12.05 8.60 14.28
CA ASP A 37 13.12 7.83 13.63
C ASP A 37 12.59 6.77 12.65
N TYR A 38 11.27 6.72 12.43
CA TYR A 38 10.66 5.78 11.49
C TYR A 38 10.67 6.32 10.05
N PRO A 39 10.86 5.44 9.04
CA PRO A 39 10.73 5.80 7.62
C PRO A 39 9.42 6.53 7.32
N LEU A 40 9.41 7.29 6.22
CA LEU A 40 8.20 7.89 5.65
C LEU A 40 7.17 6.80 5.37
N ASP A 41 6.20 6.66 6.27
CA ASP A 41 5.26 5.54 6.30
C ASP A 41 3.86 5.99 6.75
N GLY A 42 2.87 5.21 6.36
CA GLY A 42 1.50 5.27 6.84
C GLY A 42 1.15 3.98 7.57
N ASN A 43 0.37 4.06 8.64
CA ASN A 43 -0.14 2.84 9.28
C ASN A 43 -1.61 2.99 9.67
N ASN A 44 -2.33 1.87 9.72
CA ASN A 44 -3.71 1.85 10.17
C ASN A 44 -3.97 0.76 11.24
N PRO A 45 -3.68 1.05 12.52
CA PRO A 45 -3.70 0.05 13.58
C PRO A 45 -5.12 -0.39 14.01
N ARG A 46 -6.17 0.37 13.66
CA ARG A 46 -7.55 0.16 14.16
C ARG A 46 -8.63 0.17 13.08
N GLY A 47 -8.26 0.07 11.81
CA GLY A 47 -9.17 0.01 10.67
C GLY A 47 -9.77 1.36 10.24
N THR A 48 -9.71 2.40 11.06
CA THR A 48 -10.20 3.76 10.74
C THR A 48 -9.23 4.88 11.16
N THR A 49 -8.02 4.52 11.60
CA THR A 49 -7.00 5.48 12.00
C THR A 49 -5.93 5.47 10.93
N VAL A 50 -5.55 6.62 10.41
CA VAL A 50 -4.37 6.74 9.54
C VAL A 50 -3.31 7.49 10.35
N GLU A 51 -2.20 6.81 10.60
CA GLU A 51 -1.04 7.36 11.27
C GLU A 51 -0.08 7.88 10.21
N LEU A 52 0.33 9.14 10.32
CA LEU A 52 1.31 9.77 9.44
C LEU A 52 2.53 10.14 10.29
N THR A 53 3.74 9.92 9.77
CA THR A 53 4.97 10.39 10.41
C THR A 53 5.17 11.89 10.16
N GLN A 54 5.97 12.55 11.00
CA GLN A 54 6.26 13.99 10.82
C GLN A 54 6.92 14.25 9.46
N GLY A 55 7.86 13.39 9.04
CA GLY A 55 8.52 13.53 7.75
C GLY A 55 7.56 13.49 6.55
N ILE A 56 6.46 12.72 6.62
CA ILE A 56 5.43 12.71 5.57
C ILE A 56 4.69 14.06 5.55
N LEU A 57 4.36 14.60 6.72
CA LEU A 57 3.69 15.90 6.83
C LEU A 57 4.57 17.06 6.37
N ASP A 58 5.89 16.95 6.56
CA ASP A 58 6.87 17.96 6.14
C ASP A 58 7.00 18.07 4.62
N LEU A 59 6.45 17.12 3.86
CA LEU A 59 6.36 17.22 2.39
C LEU A 59 5.29 18.22 1.93
N LEU A 60 4.39 18.65 2.83
CA LEU A 60 3.33 19.58 2.47
C LEU A 60 3.90 20.92 2.00
N GLY A 61 3.48 21.38 0.82
CA GLY A 61 4.01 22.59 0.18
C GLY A 61 5.39 22.44 -0.47
N THR A 62 5.95 21.24 -0.55
CA THR A 62 7.22 20.95 -1.26
C THR A 62 6.95 20.37 -2.65
N GLU A 63 7.99 20.24 -3.48
CA GLU A 63 7.92 19.55 -4.76
C GLU A 63 7.53 18.06 -4.64
N ASN A 64 7.71 17.46 -3.45
CA ASN A 64 7.36 16.08 -3.14
C ASN A 64 5.98 15.94 -2.46
N GLU A 65 5.14 16.97 -2.46
CA GLU A 65 3.79 16.92 -1.86
C GLU A 65 2.93 15.80 -2.44
N HIS A 66 3.12 15.44 -3.70
CA HIS A 66 2.44 14.32 -4.35
C HIS A 66 2.69 12.98 -3.61
N VAL A 67 3.85 12.80 -2.98
CA VAL A 67 4.19 11.61 -2.17
C VAL A 67 3.35 11.55 -0.90
N LEU A 68 3.11 12.69 -0.23
CA LEU A 68 2.22 12.77 0.94
C LEU A 68 0.81 12.28 0.58
N PHE A 69 0.24 12.80 -0.50
CA PHE A 69 -1.12 12.41 -0.90
C PHE A 69 -1.18 10.98 -1.43
N PHE A 70 -0.12 10.49 -2.08
CA PHE A 70 0.02 9.09 -2.44
C PHE A 70 -0.03 8.17 -1.21
N MET A 71 0.77 8.46 -0.18
CA MET A 71 0.80 7.65 1.05
C MET A 71 -0.52 7.72 1.81
N LEU A 72 -1.15 8.89 1.87
CA LEU A 72 -2.49 9.04 2.45
C LEU A 72 -3.53 8.19 1.70
N ALA A 73 -3.54 8.25 0.37
CA ALA A 73 -4.45 7.45 -0.43
C ALA A 73 -4.18 5.94 -0.27
N HIS A 74 -2.91 5.54 -0.22
CA HIS A 74 -2.48 4.16 0.01
C HIS A 74 -3.09 3.59 1.30
N GLU A 75 -2.97 4.30 2.42
CA GLU A 75 -3.57 3.88 3.70
C GLU A 75 -5.09 3.82 3.65
N LEU A 76 -5.74 4.75 2.95
CA LEU A 76 -7.20 4.71 2.76
C LEU A 76 -7.67 3.52 1.92
N ILE A 77 -6.87 3.06 0.96
CA ILE A 77 -7.17 1.82 0.24
C ILE A 77 -7.13 0.62 1.20
N HIS A 78 -6.15 0.56 2.10
CA HIS A 78 -6.13 -0.48 3.14
C HIS A 78 -7.33 -0.40 4.08
N VAL A 79 -7.83 0.79 4.41
CA VAL A 79 -9.09 0.96 5.14
C VAL A 79 -10.27 0.38 4.35
N LYS A 80 -10.39 0.75 3.07
CA LYS A 80 -11.49 0.30 2.19
C LYS A 80 -11.58 -1.22 2.13
N TYR A 81 -10.45 -1.89 1.92
CA TYR A 81 -10.40 -3.35 1.78
C TYR A 81 -10.19 -4.10 3.12
N LYS A 82 -10.11 -3.37 4.24
CA LYS A 82 -9.94 -3.94 5.60
C LYS A 82 -8.66 -4.75 5.78
N ASP A 83 -7.60 -4.35 5.09
CA ASP A 83 -6.33 -5.08 5.01
C ASP A 83 -5.59 -5.17 6.35
N THR A 84 -5.85 -4.25 7.26
CA THR A 84 -5.22 -4.19 8.59
C THR A 84 -5.67 -5.29 9.52
N SER A 85 -6.91 -5.74 9.37
CA SER A 85 -7.41 -6.96 10.03
C SER A 85 -6.78 -8.20 9.41
N PHE A 86 -6.43 -8.11 8.12
CA PHE A 86 -5.83 -9.19 7.37
C PHE A 86 -4.35 -9.40 7.70
N LYS A 87 -3.57 -8.34 8.00
CA LYS A 87 -2.18 -8.48 8.51
C LYS A 87 -2.12 -9.33 9.79
N ARG A 88 -3.16 -9.31 10.63
CA ARG A 88 -3.30 -10.24 11.77
C ARG A 88 -3.76 -11.64 11.35
N ALA A 89 -4.65 -11.73 10.36
CA ALA A 89 -5.09 -13.00 9.77
C ALA A 89 -4.01 -13.70 8.93
N THR A 90 -2.97 -12.99 8.47
CA THR A 90 -1.85 -13.58 7.73
C THR A 90 -1.09 -14.59 8.56
N TRP A 91 -1.06 -14.48 9.88
CA TRP A 91 -0.50 -15.53 10.75
C TRP A 91 -1.28 -16.85 10.61
N VAL A 92 -2.61 -16.77 10.52
CA VAL A 92 -3.48 -17.92 10.27
C VAL A 92 -3.24 -18.45 8.86
N ILE A 93 -3.14 -17.58 7.86
CA ILE A 93 -2.87 -18.00 6.48
C ILE A 93 -1.46 -18.58 6.31
N MET A 94 -0.46 -18.07 7.01
CA MET A 94 0.89 -18.63 7.05
C MET A 94 0.85 -20.07 7.55
N SER A 95 0.06 -20.34 8.60
CA SER A 95 -0.11 -21.70 9.12
C SER A 95 -0.84 -22.64 8.16
N GLU A 96 -1.74 -22.12 7.31
CA GLU A 96 -2.52 -22.91 6.35
C GLU A 96 -1.81 -23.11 5.00
N CYS A 97 -0.97 -22.16 4.56
CA CYS A 97 -0.53 -22.03 3.17
C CYS A 97 0.99 -22.00 2.95
N GLY A 98 1.76 -21.81 4.02
CA GLY A 98 3.22 -21.62 4.00
C GLY A 98 3.64 -20.17 3.73
N ASN A 99 4.90 -19.85 4.08
CA ASN A 99 5.43 -18.48 4.06
C ASN A 99 5.35 -17.80 2.69
N ASP A 100 5.69 -18.49 1.61
CA ASP A 100 5.70 -17.87 0.27
C ASP A 100 4.31 -17.44 -0.20
N LYS A 101 3.26 -18.24 0.11
CA LYS A 101 1.88 -17.88 -0.26
C LYS A 101 1.38 -16.70 0.58
N ALA A 102 1.74 -16.65 1.86
CA ALA A 102 1.42 -15.52 2.71
C ALA A 102 2.11 -14.24 2.23
N ASN A 103 3.39 -14.31 1.88
CA ASN A 103 4.14 -13.18 1.33
C ASN A 103 3.56 -12.71 0.00
N ALA A 104 3.14 -13.62 -0.88
CA ALA A 104 2.46 -13.25 -2.12
C ALA A 104 1.12 -12.55 -1.87
N LEU A 105 0.35 -12.99 -0.87
CA LEU A 105 -0.91 -12.32 -0.48
C LEU A 105 -0.67 -10.91 0.03
N ILE A 106 0.34 -10.72 0.90
CA ILE A 106 0.74 -9.39 1.37
C ILE A 106 1.16 -8.54 0.17
N CYS A 107 2.00 -9.06 -0.71
CA CYS A 107 2.45 -8.37 -1.91
C CYS A 107 1.26 -7.92 -2.79
N LEU A 108 0.26 -8.77 -3.01
CA LEU A 108 -0.95 -8.40 -3.75
C LEU A 108 -1.75 -7.28 -3.07
N MET A 109 -1.89 -7.31 -1.75
CA MET A 109 -2.61 -6.27 -1.00
C MET A 109 -1.88 -4.93 -1.08
N GLU A 110 -0.56 -4.93 -0.90
CA GLU A 110 0.29 -3.74 -1.01
C GLU A 110 0.27 -3.19 -2.45
N MET A 111 0.37 -4.05 -3.46
CA MET A 111 0.28 -3.62 -4.87
C MET A 111 -1.08 -3.06 -5.22
N ARG A 112 -2.16 -3.62 -4.68
CA ARG A 112 -3.51 -3.05 -4.83
C ARG A 112 -3.59 -1.65 -4.25
N ALA A 113 -3.06 -1.46 -3.04
CA ALA A 113 -3.01 -0.15 -2.40
C ALA A 113 -2.23 0.86 -3.25
N ASN A 114 -1.04 0.49 -3.71
CA ASN A 114 -0.21 1.35 -4.55
C ASN A 114 -0.87 1.73 -5.89
N VAL A 115 -1.37 0.74 -6.66
CA VAL A 115 -1.98 0.98 -7.98
C VAL A 115 -3.21 1.87 -7.84
N LEU A 116 -4.13 1.52 -6.93
CA LEU A 116 -5.35 2.30 -6.74
C LEU A 116 -5.08 3.68 -6.13
N ALA A 117 -4.08 3.83 -5.25
CA ALA A 117 -3.69 5.13 -4.72
C ALA A 117 -3.14 6.05 -5.82
N SER A 118 -2.23 5.54 -6.67
CA SER A 118 -1.67 6.33 -7.77
C SER A 118 -2.78 6.84 -8.72
N SER A 119 -3.77 6.00 -9.02
CA SER A 119 -4.91 6.39 -9.84
C SER A 119 -5.89 7.32 -9.12
N LEU A 120 -6.11 7.13 -7.82
CA LEU A 120 -7.01 7.96 -7.02
C LEU A 120 -6.51 9.40 -6.89
N VAL A 121 -5.20 9.54 -6.68
CA VAL A 121 -4.51 10.83 -6.62
C VAL A 121 -4.38 11.45 -8.01
N GLY A 122 -4.28 10.61 -9.05
CA GLY A 122 -4.14 11.06 -10.44
C GLY A 122 -2.69 11.35 -10.82
N LEU A 123 -1.74 10.58 -10.27
CA LEU A 123 -0.31 10.80 -10.51
C LEU A 123 0.06 10.52 -11.98
N SER A 124 0.91 11.39 -12.51
CA SER A 124 1.61 11.18 -13.77
C SER A 124 2.70 10.10 -13.66
N GLU A 125 3.21 9.64 -14.80
CA GLU A 125 4.32 8.70 -14.80
C GLU A 125 5.58 9.26 -14.12
N SER A 126 5.91 10.53 -14.32
CA SER A 126 7.08 11.14 -13.66
C SER A 126 6.89 11.20 -12.15
N GLU A 127 5.74 11.65 -11.66
CA GLU A 127 5.45 11.70 -10.22
C GLU A 127 5.47 10.32 -9.57
N ILE A 128 5.00 9.28 -10.26
CA ILE A 128 5.09 7.90 -9.76
C ILE A 128 6.55 7.48 -9.61
N ARG A 129 7.37 7.68 -10.64
CA ARG A 129 8.77 7.26 -10.62
C ARG A 129 9.60 8.07 -9.62
N ASP A 130 9.44 9.39 -9.63
CA ASP A 130 10.14 10.29 -8.73
C ASP A 130 9.75 10.04 -7.27
N GLY A 131 8.46 9.86 -6.99
CA GLY A 131 7.96 9.55 -5.65
C GLY A 131 8.49 8.22 -5.11
N GLN A 132 8.48 7.14 -5.91
CA GLN A 132 9.06 5.86 -5.47
C GLN A 132 10.58 5.94 -5.28
N ALA A 133 11.30 6.68 -6.14
CA ALA A 133 12.73 6.92 -5.98
C ALA A 133 13.04 7.75 -4.72
N PHE A 134 12.22 8.76 -4.42
CA PHE A 134 12.32 9.54 -3.19
C PHE A 134 12.13 8.66 -1.96
N LEU A 135 11.06 7.85 -1.92
CA LEU A 135 10.81 6.91 -0.82
C LEU A 135 11.94 5.88 -0.66
N GLN A 136 12.50 5.36 -1.76
CA GLN A 136 13.65 4.44 -1.73
C GLN A 136 14.86 5.08 -1.03
N ARG A 137 15.19 6.34 -1.37
CA ARG A 137 16.33 7.07 -0.80
C ARG A 137 16.15 7.38 0.68
N VAL A 138 14.97 7.89 1.06
CA VAL A 138 14.72 8.33 2.43
C VAL A 138 14.56 7.15 3.40
N ASN A 139 13.93 6.06 2.96
CA ASN A 139 13.63 4.93 3.83
C ASN A 139 14.72 3.83 3.81
N ASN A 140 15.74 3.96 2.95
CA ASN A 140 16.80 2.96 2.75
C ASN A 140 16.23 1.54 2.62
N THR A 141 15.17 1.39 1.81
CA THR A 141 14.42 0.15 1.71
C THR A 141 15.24 -0.94 1.02
N SER A 142 14.99 -2.20 1.41
CA SER A 142 15.59 -3.35 0.73
C SER A 142 15.15 -3.38 -0.75
N GLU A 143 15.90 -4.07 -1.60
CA GLU A 143 15.59 -4.23 -3.04
C GLU A 143 15.49 -5.72 -3.44
N GLY A 144 14.75 -5.97 -4.52
CA GLY A 144 14.60 -7.29 -5.11
C GLY A 144 14.10 -8.33 -4.10
N LYS A 145 14.67 -9.54 -4.14
CA LYS A 145 14.21 -10.67 -3.33
C LYS A 145 14.11 -10.37 -1.83
N ALA A 146 15.00 -9.54 -1.28
CA ALA A 146 15.01 -9.20 0.14
C ALA A 146 13.73 -8.48 0.59
N SER A 147 13.10 -7.71 -0.30
CA SER A 147 11.82 -7.03 -0.04
C SER A 147 10.65 -8.01 -0.07
N PHE A 148 10.62 -8.86 -1.09
CA PHE A 148 9.55 -9.86 -1.26
C PHE A 148 9.53 -10.92 -0.14
N VAL A 149 10.68 -11.24 0.46
CA VAL A 149 10.76 -12.10 1.66
C VAL A 149 9.99 -11.48 2.85
N LYS A 150 9.92 -10.15 2.93
CA LYS A 150 9.15 -9.42 3.95
C LYS A 150 7.69 -9.15 3.52
N GLY A 151 7.28 -9.63 2.35
CA GLY A 151 5.95 -9.41 1.77
C GLY A 151 5.78 -8.05 1.08
N TYR A 152 6.80 -7.20 1.04
CA TYR A 152 6.72 -5.88 0.43
C TYR A 152 7.36 -5.89 -0.97
N PRO A 153 6.63 -5.47 -2.02
CA PRO A 153 7.25 -5.26 -3.33
C PRO A 153 8.31 -4.15 -3.24
N ASP A 154 9.38 -4.27 -4.01
CA ASP A 154 10.36 -3.19 -4.08
C ASP A 154 9.82 -1.97 -4.83
N ARG A 155 10.52 -0.83 -4.69
CA ARG A 155 10.06 0.47 -5.20
C ARG A 155 10.00 0.53 -6.72
N GLN A 156 10.90 -0.16 -7.42
CA GLN A 156 10.89 -0.23 -8.88
C GLN A 156 9.69 -1.06 -9.36
N PHE A 157 9.44 -2.19 -8.71
CA PHE A 157 8.26 -3.02 -8.98
C PHE A 157 6.96 -2.23 -8.78
N ILE A 158 6.85 -1.47 -7.69
CA ILE A 158 5.68 -0.60 -7.46
C ILE A 158 5.53 0.42 -8.59
N ALA A 159 6.61 1.12 -8.95
CA ALA A 159 6.58 2.15 -9.99
C ALA A 159 6.10 1.59 -11.33
N ASP A 160 6.65 0.47 -11.77
CA ASP A 160 6.34 -0.12 -13.08
C ASP A 160 4.87 -0.53 -13.20
N TYR A 161 4.29 -1.10 -12.15
CA TYR A 161 2.87 -1.47 -12.16
C TYR A 161 1.93 -0.26 -12.01
N CYS A 162 2.26 0.74 -11.19
CA CYS A 162 1.45 1.97 -11.08
C CYS A 162 1.44 2.82 -12.36
N VAL A 163 2.54 2.77 -13.13
CA VAL A 163 2.61 3.41 -14.45
C VAL A 163 1.73 2.66 -15.45
N ARG A 164 1.83 1.33 -15.51
CA ARG A 164 1.14 0.48 -16.48
C ARG A 164 -0.36 0.32 -16.23
N PHE A 165 -0.79 0.33 -14.96
CA PHE A 165 -2.16 0.01 -14.57
C PHE A 165 -2.80 1.13 -13.75
N LYS A 166 -4.08 1.40 -14.03
CA LYS A 166 -4.91 2.38 -13.28
C LYS A 166 -6.03 1.72 -12.46
N ASP A 167 -6.20 0.42 -12.61
CA ASP A 167 -7.16 -0.37 -11.84
C ASP A 167 -6.53 -1.72 -11.45
N PHE A 168 -7.07 -2.34 -10.41
CA PHE A 168 -6.56 -3.59 -9.84
C PHE A 168 -7.43 -4.79 -10.22
N THR A 169 -7.27 -5.27 -11.46
CA THR A 169 -8.05 -6.35 -12.06
C THR A 169 -7.45 -7.74 -11.79
N GLU A 170 -8.11 -8.80 -12.29
CA GLU A 170 -7.54 -10.15 -12.21
C GLU A 170 -6.28 -10.33 -13.06
N VAL A 171 -6.17 -9.61 -14.19
CA VAL A 171 -5.02 -9.69 -15.10
C VAL A 171 -3.74 -9.21 -14.40
N ILE A 172 -3.80 -8.07 -13.69
CA ILE A 172 -2.64 -7.57 -12.94
C ILE A 172 -2.28 -8.49 -11.77
N VAL A 173 -3.26 -9.16 -11.14
CA VAL A 173 -2.99 -10.17 -10.11
C VAL A 173 -2.21 -11.35 -10.70
N ASP A 174 -2.57 -11.83 -11.88
CA ASP A 174 -1.84 -12.90 -12.57
C ASP A 174 -0.40 -12.49 -12.90
N GLU A 175 -0.19 -11.27 -13.43
CA GLU A 175 1.15 -10.75 -13.72
C GLU A 175 2.01 -10.63 -12.46
N ILE A 176 1.48 -10.02 -11.39
CA ILE A 176 2.21 -9.86 -10.13
C ILE A 176 2.61 -11.23 -9.56
N LEU A 177 1.72 -12.21 -9.60
CA LEU A 177 2.03 -13.56 -9.08
C LEU A 177 3.06 -14.28 -9.93
N MET A 178 3.05 -14.08 -11.25
CA MET A 178 4.07 -14.62 -12.14
C MET A 178 5.46 -14.03 -11.81
N ASP A 179 5.54 -12.71 -11.67
CA ASP A 179 6.80 -12.05 -11.32
C ASP A 179 7.26 -12.42 -9.91
N PHE A 180 6.34 -12.47 -8.94
CA PHE A 180 6.63 -12.91 -7.58
C PHE A 180 7.26 -14.31 -7.58
N LYS A 181 6.66 -15.27 -8.30
CA LYS A 181 7.18 -16.64 -8.39
C LYS A 181 8.59 -16.66 -8.96
N LYS A 182 8.86 -15.84 -9.99
CA LYS A 182 10.17 -15.72 -10.62
C LYS A 182 11.20 -15.14 -9.65
N ILE A 183 10.87 -14.08 -8.93
CA ILE A 183 11.77 -13.41 -7.96
C ILE A 183 12.07 -14.32 -6.77
N MET A 184 11.05 -15.03 -6.29
CA MET A 184 11.15 -15.88 -5.09
C MET A 184 11.63 -17.31 -5.39
N ASN A 185 11.77 -17.68 -6.67
CA ASN A 185 12.08 -19.04 -7.13
C ASN A 185 11.07 -20.09 -6.66
N VAL A 186 9.77 -19.75 -6.72
CA VAL A 186 8.68 -20.65 -6.32
C VAL A 186 8.26 -21.52 -7.49
N ASN A 187 8.55 -22.82 -7.39
CA ASN A 187 8.29 -23.80 -8.46
C ASN A 187 6.96 -24.56 -8.33
N THR A 188 6.18 -24.30 -7.29
CA THR A 188 4.93 -25.02 -7.04
C THR A 188 3.86 -24.69 -8.09
N THR A 189 3.28 -25.73 -8.70
CA THR A 189 2.34 -25.61 -9.84
C THR A 189 1.03 -24.93 -9.44
N ASP A 190 0.47 -25.27 -8.29
CA ASP A 190 -0.83 -24.75 -7.80
C ASP A 190 -0.74 -23.40 -7.06
N PHE A 191 0.44 -22.78 -7.05
CA PHE A 191 0.72 -21.61 -6.23
C PHE A 191 -0.22 -20.44 -6.54
N SER A 192 -0.25 -20.01 -7.80
CA SER A 192 -0.99 -18.82 -8.20
C SER A 192 -2.49 -19.00 -8.03
N GLU A 193 -3.03 -20.18 -8.38
CA GLU A 193 -4.44 -20.50 -8.23
C GLU A 193 -4.90 -20.44 -6.77
N LYS A 194 -4.11 -21.04 -5.86
CA LYS A 194 -4.40 -21.01 -4.41
C LYS A 194 -4.35 -19.59 -3.86
N VAL A 195 -3.31 -18.82 -4.22
CA VAL A 195 -3.17 -17.42 -3.76
C VAL A 195 -4.33 -16.56 -4.28
N LYS A 196 -4.68 -16.66 -5.58
CA LYS A 196 -5.83 -15.95 -6.16
C LYS A 196 -7.13 -16.29 -5.47
N THR A 197 -7.39 -17.58 -5.25
CA THR A 197 -8.60 -18.06 -4.59
C THR A 197 -8.74 -17.43 -3.20
N ILE A 198 -7.65 -17.40 -2.43
CA ILE A 198 -7.65 -16.77 -1.11
C ILE A 198 -7.83 -15.26 -1.23
N PHE A 199 -7.09 -14.60 -2.13
CA PHE A 199 -7.13 -13.16 -2.31
C PHE A 199 -8.53 -12.66 -2.67
N PHE A 200 -9.18 -13.22 -3.70
CA PHE A 200 -10.51 -12.78 -4.11
C PHE A 200 -11.60 -13.16 -3.12
N LYS A 201 -11.46 -14.31 -2.43
CA LYS A 201 -12.46 -14.74 -1.44
C LYS A 201 -12.38 -13.96 -0.14
N LYS A 202 -11.17 -13.63 0.32
CA LYS A 202 -10.94 -13.11 1.67
C LYS A 202 -10.40 -11.67 1.71
N CYS A 203 -9.66 -11.21 0.70
CA CYS A 203 -9.00 -9.90 0.67
C CYS A 203 -9.63 -8.90 -0.29
N TYR A 204 -10.37 -9.36 -1.30
CA TYR A 204 -11.00 -8.52 -2.32
C TYR A 204 -12.43 -8.98 -2.63
N PRO A 205 -13.32 -9.03 -1.61
CA PRO A 205 -14.71 -9.37 -1.84
C PRO A 205 -15.37 -8.28 -2.69
N LYS A 206 -16.01 -8.70 -3.79
CA LYS A 206 -16.86 -7.83 -4.61
C LYS A 206 -18.09 -7.37 -3.84
#